data_AF-A0A376CVT0-F1
#
_entry.id   AF-A0A376CVT0-F1
#
_cell.length_a   1.000
_cell.length_b   1.000
_cell.length_c   1.000
_cell.angle_alpha   90.00
_cell.angle_beta   90.00
_cell.angle_gamma   90.00
#
_symmetry.space_group_name_H-M   'P 1'
#
loop_
_entity.id
_entity.type
_entity.pdbx_description
1 polymer ?
#
loop_
_entity_poly.entity_id
_entity_poly.type
_entity_poly.pdbx_seq_one_letter_code
_entity_poly.pdbx_strand_id
1 'polypeptide(L)'
;MATDWAAWRKHVDYVVDKRDVWYGIGDGDGNPLFTLPEPIDKDTPDQWMESTDLEVTFSARGTDGEINRLTDLLVMSALRDFDPSGKLPTAQGDYMLLVAFPGADGVVRRGGMITHVEASDTDNDGVPAEITVHALNIMDVWNTIPAASWPAAWWAATPYQNTGDEAGIVYKTPRLMARIELATRTTFTWKHGPAGFVIRRLAQESLDATMMTQQDPDGKRWVDDPYHIVEVPETDLSPTIDLEAKDGFLWETVAGQAENAGLILGAYLWWPGDKPVRSWSLAKSHMGPAQVDISPSQGASQRRVITQTFSHAMIVMTVKEVQ
;
A
#
# COMPACT_ATOMS: atom_id res chain seq x y z
N MET A 1 -3.16 19.78 -8.24
CA MET A 1 -2.33 20.02 -9.44
C MET A 1 -2.03 18.66 -10.01
N ALA A 2 -2.17 18.42 -11.32
CA ALA A 2 -1.87 17.10 -11.88
C ALA A 2 -0.36 16.85 -11.85
N THR A 3 0.05 15.67 -11.35
CA THR A 3 1.46 15.26 -11.29
C THR A 3 2.04 15.10 -12.69
N ASP A 4 3.16 15.76 -12.99
CA ASP A 4 3.91 15.54 -14.22
C ASP A 4 4.77 14.27 -14.11
N TRP A 5 4.14 13.13 -14.38
CA TRP A 5 4.77 11.82 -14.30
C TRP A 5 5.97 11.65 -15.23
N ALA A 6 5.96 12.29 -16.39
CA ALA A 6 7.05 12.18 -17.35
C ALA A 6 8.31 12.87 -16.84
N ALA A 7 8.16 14.08 -16.27
CA ALA A 7 9.27 14.79 -15.65
C ALA A 7 9.82 14.05 -14.43
N TRP A 8 8.92 13.56 -13.56
CA TRP A 8 9.31 12.81 -12.36
C TRP A 8 10.07 11.53 -12.69
N ARG A 9 9.57 10.72 -13.62
CA ARG A 9 10.27 9.50 -14.03
C ARG A 9 11.64 9.80 -14.62
N LYS A 10 11.74 10.77 -15.54
CA LYS A 10 13.02 11.17 -16.13
C LYS A 10 14.03 11.59 -15.06
N HIS A 11 13.60 12.33 -14.05
CA HIS A 11 14.45 12.75 -12.93
C HIS A 11 14.88 11.55 -12.07
N VAL A 12 13.93 10.72 -11.64
CA VAL A 12 14.22 9.55 -10.79
C VAL A 12 15.11 8.55 -11.51
N ASP A 13 14.82 8.23 -12.77
CA ASP A 13 15.62 7.33 -13.60
C ASP A 13 17.06 7.84 -13.75
N TYR A 14 17.23 9.15 -13.95
CA TYR A 14 18.56 9.78 -14.01
C TYR A 14 19.31 9.70 -12.68
N VAL A 15 18.64 9.95 -11.55
CA VAL A 15 19.28 9.88 -10.23
C VAL A 15 19.68 8.45 -9.91
N VAL A 16 18.80 7.47 -10.15
CA VAL A 16 19.08 6.05 -9.93
C VAL A 16 20.23 5.58 -10.82
N ASP A 17 20.26 5.96 -12.10
CA ASP A 17 21.39 5.63 -13.01
C ASP A 17 22.73 6.24 -12.56
N LYS A 18 22.70 7.35 -11.82
CA LYS A 18 23.92 8.07 -11.42
C LYS A 18 24.37 7.81 -9.99
N ARG A 19 23.47 7.39 -9.11
CA ARG A 19 23.68 7.27 -7.66
C ARG A 19 23.19 5.95 -7.07
N ASP A 20 22.69 5.03 -7.89
CA ASP A 20 22.12 3.73 -7.52
C ASP A 20 20.91 3.78 -6.58
N VAL A 21 20.48 4.96 -6.14
CA VAL A 21 19.30 5.13 -5.30
C VAL A 21 18.75 6.54 -5.41
N TRP A 22 17.43 6.67 -5.31
CA TRP A 22 16.73 7.93 -5.14
C TRP A 22 15.84 7.88 -3.90
N TYR A 23 15.83 8.96 -3.12
CA TYR A 23 14.95 9.16 -1.97
C TYR A 23 14.02 10.35 -2.23
N GLY A 24 12.76 10.24 -1.83
CA GLY A 24 11.78 11.31 -1.97
C GLY A 24 10.65 11.20 -0.98
N ILE A 25 9.86 12.27 -0.91
CA ILE A 25 8.58 12.29 -0.19
C ILE A 25 7.45 12.29 -1.20
N GLY A 26 6.46 11.44 -0.97
CA GLY A 26 5.17 11.45 -1.65
C GLY A 26 4.03 11.89 -0.74
N ASP A 27 2.89 12.21 -1.33
CA ASP A 27 1.62 12.27 -0.61
C ASP A 27 1.11 10.87 -0.25
N GLY A 28 -0.03 10.79 0.45
CA GLY A 28 -0.63 9.53 0.88
C GLY A 28 -1.05 8.59 -0.26
N ASP A 29 -1.16 9.12 -1.50
CA ASP A 29 -1.45 8.33 -2.71
C ASP A 29 -0.16 7.88 -3.42
N GLY A 30 1.02 8.25 -2.91
CA GLY A 30 2.31 7.90 -3.50
C GLY A 30 2.73 8.81 -4.66
N ASN A 31 2.08 9.96 -4.85
CA ASN A 31 2.53 10.96 -5.82
C ASN A 31 3.76 11.70 -5.29
N PRO A 32 4.86 11.81 -6.05
CA PRO A 32 6.07 12.47 -5.59
C PRO A 32 5.86 13.98 -5.40
N LEU A 33 6.27 14.49 -4.23
CA LEU A 33 6.22 15.90 -3.86
C LEU A 33 7.60 16.57 -4.03
N PHE A 34 8.67 15.95 -3.55
CA PHE A 34 10.04 16.44 -3.69
C PHE A 34 11.09 15.33 -3.50
N THR A 35 12.28 15.57 -4.02
CA THR A 35 13.47 14.70 -3.81
C THR A 35 14.14 15.05 -2.49
N LEU A 36 14.63 14.03 -1.79
CA LEU A 36 15.43 14.16 -0.59
C LEU A 36 16.93 14.10 -0.91
N PRO A 37 17.79 14.69 -0.06
CA PRO A 37 19.23 14.47 -0.13
C PRO A 37 19.56 13.00 0.19
N GLU A 38 20.83 12.64 0.03
CA GLU A 38 21.32 11.34 0.50
C GLU A 38 21.22 11.26 2.03
N PRO A 39 20.71 10.15 2.58
CA PRO A 39 20.60 10.02 4.02
C PRO A 39 21.96 9.92 4.69
N ILE A 40 22.05 10.39 5.94
CA ILE A 40 23.23 10.24 6.80
C ILE A 40 23.35 8.78 7.27
N ASP A 41 22.20 8.20 7.63
CA ASP A 41 22.09 6.82 8.08
C ASP A 41 20.81 6.20 7.53
N LYS A 42 20.84 4.89 7.29
CA LYS A 42 19.69 4.15 6.79
C LYS A 42 19.70 2.73 7.34
N ASP A 43 18.58 2.34 7.92
CA ASP A 43 18.23 0.95 8.16
C ASP A 43 17.09 0.58 7.22
N THR A 44 17.45 -0.10 6.13
CA THR A 44 16.49 -0.55 5.13
C THR A 44 16.69 -2.05 4.92
N PRO A 45 15.67 -2.90 5.11
CA PRO A 45 15.81 -4.33 4.95
C PRO A 45 16.18 -4.69 3.50
N ASP A 46 17.25 -5.44 3.35
CA ASP A 46 17.74 -5.93 2.04
C ASP A 46 16.82 -7.04 1.47
N GLN A 47 16.06 -7.73 2.32
CA GLN A 47 15.32 -8.93 1.96
C GLN A 47 13.86 -8.68 1.60
N TRP A 48 13.36 -9.46 0.64
CA TRP A 48 12.04 -9.32 0.03
C TRP A 48 10.87 -9.76 0.91
N MET A 49 11.13 -10.46 2.02
CA MET A 49 10.10 -11.03 2.90
C MET A 49 10.02 -10.38 4.28
N GLU A 50 10.87 -9.39 4.57
CA GLU A 50 10.84 -8.70 5.86
C GLU A 50 9.95 -7.46 5.75
N SER A 51 8.87 -7.46 6.54
CA SER A 51 8.00 -6.30 6.74
C SER A 51 8.56 -5.33 7.78
N THR A 52 9.88 -5.33 7.99
CA THR A 52 10.50 -4.45 8.96
C THR A 52 10.32 -3.00 8.52
N ASP A 53 9.97 -2.14 9.48
CA ASP A 53 9.81 -0.71 9.28
C ASP A 53 11.09 -0.09 8.71
N LEU A 54 10.92 0.94 7.89
CA LEU A 54 12.00 1.72 7.31
C LEU A 54 12.40 2.82 8.28
N GLU A 55 13.69 2.92 8.60
CA GLU A 55 14.25 4.00 9.39
C GLU A 55 15.35 4.69 8.59
N VAL A 56 15.15 5.98 8.29
CA VAL A 56 16.10 6.74 7.47
C VAL A 56 16.34 8.12 8.07
N THR A 57 17.61 8.45 8.29
CA THR A 57 18.05 9.70 8.92
C THR A 57 18.62 10.66 7.89
N PHE A 58 18.14 11.90 7.90
CA PHE A 58 18.59 12.97 7.01
C PHE A 58 19.14 14.15 7.81
N SER A 59 20.03 14.93 7.18
CA SER A 59 20.39 16.23 7.74
C SER A 59 19.18 17.15 7.69
N ALA A 60 18.88 17.78 8.83
CA ALA A 60 17.79 18.73 8.93
C ALA A 60 18.14 20.11 8.32
N ARG A 61 19.42 20.32 7.94
CA ARG A 61 19.90 21.53 7.27
C ARG A 61 20.52 21.18 5.91
N GLY A 62 20.30 22.06 4.94
CA GLY A 62 20.97 22.04 3.66
C GLY A 62 22.45 22.44 3.79
N THR A 63 23.21 22.25 2.71
CA THR A 63 24.63 22.63 2.63
C THR A 63 24.88 24.15 2.76
N ASP A 64 23.84 24.95 2.53
CA ASP A 64 23.79 26.40 2.66
C ASP A 64 23.30 26.87 4.05
N GLY A 65 22.95 25.93 4.94
CA GLY A 65 22.41 26.21 6.25
C GLY A 65 20.91 26.52 6.26
N GLU A 66 20.22 26.44 5.12
CA GLU A 66 18.75 26.52 5.08
C GLU A 66 18.12 25.26 5.68
N ILE A 67 16.90 25.38 6.22
CA ILE A 67 16.18 24.23 6.76
C ILE A 67 15.81 23.30 5.60
N ASN A 68 16.11 22.01 5.76
CA ASN A 68 15.73 20.99 4.79
C ASN A 68 14.21 20.96 4.66
N ARG A 69 13.70 20.92 3.42
CA ARG A 69 12.27 20.87 3.12
C ARG A 69 11.53 19.73 3.85
N LEU A 70 12.21 18.61 4.11
CA LEU A 70 11.67 17.52 4.93
C LEU A 70 11.37 17.98 6.37
N THR A 71 12.34 18.63 7.00
CA THR A 71 12.23 19.15 8.36
C THR A 71 11.19 20.26 8.45
N ASP A 72 11.17 21.15 7.45
CA ASP A 72 10.16 22.20 7.36
C ASP A 72 8.74 21.61 7.32
N LEU A 73 8.53 20.63 6.44
CA LEU A 73 7.24 19.98 6.25
C LEU A 73 6.78 19.19 7.47
N LEU A 74 7.61 18.31 8.01
CA LEU A 74 7.19 17.31 9.01
C LEU A 74 7.36 17.77 10.46
N VAL A 75 8.20 18.79 10.72
CA VAL A 75 8.53 19.22 12.10
C VAL A 75 8.25 20.71 12.29
N MET A 76 8.85 21.59 11.48
CA MET A 76 8.79 23.03 11.76
C MET A 76 7.39 23.61 11.56
N SER A 77 6.63 23.07 10.61
CA SER A 77 5.23 23.43 10.39
C SER A 77 4.36 23.15 11.64
N ALA A 78 4.69 22.12 12.41
CA ALA A 78 3.96 21.67 13.60
C ALA A 78 4.40 22.36 14.91
N LEU A 79 5.58 23.00 14.94
CA LEU A 79 6.12 23.67 16.14
C LEU A 79 5.25 24.79 16.69
N ARG A 80 4.29 25.32 15.91
CA ARG A 80 3.39 26.39 16.38
C ARG A 80 2.26 25.89 17.28
N ASP A 81 2.02 24.58 17.28
CA ASP A 81 0.83 23.95 17.84
C ASP A 81 1.17 23.02 19.02
N PHE A 82 2.14 23.42 19.86
CA PHE A 82 2.53 22.65 21.06
C PHE A 82 1.32 22.33 21.94
N ASP A 83 1.22 21.06 22.32
CA ASP A 83 0.33 20.69 23.39
C ASP A 83 0.95 21.04 24.77
N PRO A 84 0.14 21.17 25.83
CA PRO A 84 0.64 21.44 27.18
C PRO A 84 1.56 20.35 27.78
N SER A 85 1.68 19.18 27.12
CA SER A 85 2.58 18.09 27.50
C SER A 85 3.97 18.19 26.85
N GLY A 86 4.19 19.21 26.01
CA GLY A 86 5.47 19.44 25.32
C GLY A 86 5.68 18.55 24.10
N LYS A 87 4.62 17.89 23.62
CA LYS A 87 4.66 17.06 22.40
C LYS A 87 4.26 17.89 21.20
N LEU A 88 4.93 17.62 20.08
CA LEU A 88 4.51 18.16 18.79
C LEU A 88 3.26 17.41 18.32
N PRO A 89 2.29 18.11 17.70
CA PRO A 89 1.22 17.43 17.00
C PRO A 89 1.81 16.64 15.83
N THR A 90 1.15 15.53 15.49
CA THR A 90 1.47 14.77 14.27
C THR A 90 1.39 15.70 13.06
N ALA A 91 2.35 15.58 12.13
CA ALA A 91 2.34 16.34 10.89
C ALA A 91 0.96 16.24 10.21
N GLN A 92 0.46 17.36 9.68
CA GLN A 92 -0.83 17.37 9.01
C GLN A 92 -0.69 16.76 7.61
N GLY A 93 -1.32 15.60 7.40
CA GLY A 93 -1.39 14.89 6.13
C GLY A 93 -0.74 13.51 6.19
N ASP A 94 -1.19 12.65 5.28
CA ASP A 94 -0.60 11.34 5.05
C ASP A 94 0.55 11.50 4.05
N TYR A 95 1.76 11.07 4.43
CA TYR A 95 2.96 11.19 3.61
C TYR A 95 3.66 9.83 3.47
N MET A 96 4.24 9.60 2.31
CA MET A 96 5.03 8.40 2.06
C MET A 96 6.52 8.73 1.91
N LEU A 97 7.39 7.94 2.55
CA LEU A 97 8.79 7.86 2.18
C LEU A 97 8.88 7.03 0.91
N LEU A 98 9.48 7.57 -0.14
CA LEU A 98 9.67 6.89 -1.42
C LEU A 98 11.15 6.61 -1.65
N VAL A 99 11.47 5.38 -2.02
CA VAL A 99 12.84 4.97 -2.32
C VAL A 99 12.86 4.21 -3.64
N ALA A 100 13.73 4.60 -4.57
CA ALA A 100 13.85 3.96 -5.87
C ALA A 100 15.25 3.38 -6.08
N PHE A 101 15.31 2.18 -6.66
CA PHE A 101 16.52 1.41 -6.88
C PHE A 101 16.60 0.85 -8.31
N PRO A 102 17.79 0.48 -8.81
CA PRO A 102 17.93 -0.29 -10.03
C PRO A 102 17.22 -1.65 -9.86
N GLY A 103 16.41 -2.02 -10.85
CA GLY A 103 15.81 -3.34 -10.95
C GLY A 103 16.10 -3.97 -12.31
N ALA A 104 15.82 -5.28 -12.43
CA ALA A 104 16.08 -6.05 -13.64
C ALA A 104 15.40 -5.47 -14.89
N ASP A 105 14.24 -4.83 -14.70
CA ASP A 105 13.37 -4.34 -15.77
C ASP A 105 13.25 -2.81 -15.81
N GLY A 106 14.13 -2.09 -15.11
CA GLY A 106 14.09 -0.65 -14.91
C GLY A 106 14.09 -0.28 -13.43
N VAL A 107 13.77 0.98 -13.14
CA VAL A 107 13.70 1.45 -11.75
C VAL A 107 12.55 0.81 -11.00
N VAL A 108 12.82 0.29 -9.80
CA VAL A 108 11.81 -0.24 -8.88
C VAL A 108 11.67 0.73 -7.72
N ARG A 109 10.43 1.12 -7.42
CA ARG A 109 10.09 1.97 -6.28
C ARG A 109 9.53 1.14 -5.14
N ARG A 110 10.08 1.40 -3.96
CA ARG A 110 9.63 0.93 -2.65
C ARG A 110 9.40 2.16 -1.78
N GLY A 111 9.10 1.92 -0.52
CA GLY A 111 8.81 3.01 0.40
C GLY A 111 7.80 2.58 1.43
N GLY A 112 7.16 3.57 2.03
CA GLY A 112 6.29 3.32 3.14
C GLY A 112 5.50 4.53 3.61
N MET A 113 4.38 4.29 4.27
CA MET A 113 3.64 5.36 4.94
C MET A 113 4.43 5.82 6.16
N ILE A 114 4.71 7.11 6.27
CA ILE A 114 5.42 7.68 7.41
C ILE A 114 4.52 7.59 8.65
N THR A 115 5.00 6.93 9.71
CA THR A 115 4.25 6.77 10.96
C THR A 115 4.55 7.90 11.93
N HIS A 116 5.83 8.25 12.04
CA HIS A 116 6.31 9.32 12.89
C HIS A 116 7.70 9.77 12.45
N VAL A 117 8.12 10.92 12.95
CA VAL A 117 9.45 11.47 12.77
C VAL A 117 10.04 11.82 14.11
N GLU A 118 11.35 11.63 14.23
CA GLU A 118 12.14 12.11 15.35
C GLU A 118 13.07 13.21 14.87
N ALA A 119 13.22 14.27 15.64
CA ALA A 119 14.11 15.37 15.31
C ALA A 119 14.98 15.70 16.52
N SER A 120 16.28 15.84 16.29
CA SER A 120 17.26 16.08 17.34
C SER A 120 17.86 17.48 17.18
N ASP A 121 17.71 18.32 18.20
CA ASP A 121 18.35 19.64 18.32
C ASP A 121 19.37 19.61 19.46
N THR A 122 20.54 19.04 19.19
CA THR A 122 21.62 18.90 20.18
C THR A 122 22.23 20.24 20.60
N ASP A 123 22.18 21.23 19.72
CA ASP A 123 22.75 22.55 19.95
C ASP A 123 21.78 23.49 20.67
N ASN A 124 20.51 23.07 20.81
CA ASN A 124 19.42 23.77 21.46
C ASN A 124 19.25 25.20 20.91
N ASP A 125 19.43 25.35 19.59
CA ASP A 125 19.31 26.61 18.88
C ASP A 125 17.91 26.80 18.25
N GLY A 126 17.01 25.84 18.47
CA GLY A 126 15.63 25.84 18.01
C GLY A 126 15.44 25.26 16.61
N VAL A 127 16.51 24.74 15.99
CA VAL A 127 16.46 24.09 14.67
C VAL A 127 17.18 22.75 14.72
N PRO A 128 16.48 21.62 14.45
CA PRO A 128 17.11 20.30 14.47
C PRO A 128 18.38 20.22 13.62
N ALA A 129 19.34 19.41 14.07
CA ALA A 129 20.52 19.02 13.29
C ALA A 129 20.21 17.83 12.38
N GLU A 130 19.41 16.89 12.89
CA GLU A 130 19.04 15.64 12.22
C GLU A 130 17.54 15.38 12.34
N ILE A 131 17.01 14.68 11.34
CA ILE A 131 15.63 14.18 11.33
C ILE A 131 15.63 12.72 10.89
N THR A 132 15.01 11.87 11.71
CA THR A 132 14.81 10.44 11.44
C THR A 132 13.36 10.21 11.04
N VAL A 133 13.16 9.53 9.92
CA VAL A 133 11.83 9.20 9.40
C VAL A 133 11.59 7.71 9.60
N HIS A 134 10.50 7.37 10.30
CA HIS A 134 10.04 6.00 10.45
C HIS A 134 8.82 5.78 9.54
N ALA A 135 8.87 4.75 8.69
CA ALA A 135 7.79 4.44 7.76
C ALA A 135 7.46 2.94 7.71
N LEU A 136 6.17 2.61 7.65
CA LEU A 136 5.68 1.24 7.44
C LEU A 136 6.05 0.79 6.04
N ASN A 137 6.71 -0.35 5.90
CA ASN A 137 7.10 -0.85 4.59
C ASN A 137 5.88 -1.02 3.68
N ILE A 138 6.00 -0.73 2.38
CA ILE A 138 4.93 -0.95 1.39
C ILE A 138 4.44 -2.40 1.37
N MET A 139 5.28 -3.34 1.84
CA MET A 139 4.92 -4.73 2.12
C MET A 139 3.80 -4.90 3.14
N ASP A 140 3.63 -3.96 4.07
CA ASP A 140 2.55 -3.99 5.05
C ASP A 140 1.16 -3.84 4.44
N VAL A 141 1.04 -3.57 3.14
CA VAL A 141 -0.22 -3.77 2.41
C VAL A 141 -0.80 -5.17 2.67
N TRP A 142 0.04 -6.21 2.76
CA TRP A 142 -0.42 -7.56 3.07
C TRP A 142 -0.97 -7.70 4.50
N ASN A 143 -0.51 -6.86 5.43
CA ASN A 143 -0.95 -6.80 6.83
C ASN A 143 -2.16 -5.88 7.06
N THR A 144 -2.55 -5.07 6.07
CA THR A 144 -3.65 -4.10 6.21
C THR A 144 -4.93 -4.52 5.51
N ILE A 145 -4.84 -5.37 4.48
CA ILE A 145 -5.99 -5.86 3.73
C ILE A 145 -6.55 -7.14 4.37
N PRO A 146 -7.84 -7.15 4.75
CA PRO A 146 -8.48 -8.37 5.23
C PRO A 146 -8.56 -9.45 4.14
N ALA A 147 -8.31 -10.70 4.49
CA ALA A 147 -8.56 -11.86 3.64
C ALA A 147 -10.07 -12.14 3.59
N ALA A 148 -10.76 -11.60 2.59
CA ALA A 148 -12.19 -11.79 2.42
C ALA A 148 -12.49 -13.26 2.10
N SER A 149 -12.94 -14.02 3.10
CA SER A 149 -13.22 -15.45 2.94
C SER A 149 -14.46 -15.68 2.07
N TRP A 150 -15.42 -14.74 2.10
CA TRP A 150 -16.60 -14.72 1.24
C TRP A 150 -16.79 -13.37 0.53
N PRO A 151 -16.01 -13.09 -0.53
CA PRO A 151 -16.00 -11.79 -1.21
C PRO A 151 -17.37 -11.33 -1.69
N ALA A 152 -18.25 -12.26 -2.10
CA ALA A 152 -19.60 -11.94 -2.57
C ALA A 152 -20.49 -11.30 -1.49
N ALA A 153 -20.36 -11.70 -0.22
CA ALA A 153 -21.12 -11.09 0.88
C ALA A 153 -20.61 -9.69 1.19
N TRP A 154 -19.29 -9.51 1.16
CA TRP A 154 -18.65 -8.21 1.32
C TRP A 154 -19.06 -7.26 0.19
N TRP A 155 -19.11 -7.76 -1.04
CA TRP A 155 -19.51 -7.01 -2.23
C TRP A 155 -20.95 -6.47 -2.15
N ALA A 156 -21.85 -7.22 -1.49
CA ALA A 156 -23.23 -6.80 -1.28
C ALA A 156 -23.36 -5.72 -0.18
N ALA A 157 -22.32 -5.49 0.63
CA ALA A 157 -22.36 -4.50 1.68
C ALA A 157 -22.37 -3.08 1.10
N THR A 158 -23.25 -2.25 1.67
CA THR A 158 -23.39 -0.84 1.29
C THR A 158 -22.96 0.03 2.46
N PRO A 159 -22.05 0.99 2.24
CA PRO A 159 -21.66 1.94 3.28
C PRO A 159 -22.86 2.75 3.77
N TYR A 160 -22.98 2.96 5.07
CA TYR A 160 -24.00 3.77 5.71
C TYR A 160 -23.40 4.64 6.81
N GLN A 161 -24.02 5.79 7.07
CA GLN A 161 -23.61 6.65 8.18
C GLN A 161 -24.09 6.06 9.49
N ASN A 162 -23.17 5.91 10.44
CA ASN A 162 -23.44 5.53 11.80
C ASN A 162 -23.08 6.69 12.75
N THR A 163 -24.00 7.05 13.63
CA THR A 163 -23.86 8.19 14.55
C THR A 163 -23.53 7.77 15.98
N GLY A 164 -23.49 6.47 16.28
CA GLY A 164 -23.11 5.99 17.60
C GLY A 164 -22.61 4.56 17.60
N ASP A 165 -22.07 4.13 18.73
CA ASP A 165 -21.66 2.74 18.92
C ASP A 165 -22.83 1.84 19.38
N GLU A 166 -22.56 0.54 19.45
CA GLU A 166 -23.52 -0.47 19.92
C GLU A 166 -23.89 -0.31 21.41
N ALA A 167 -23.15 0.50 22.17
CA ALA A 167 -23.45 0.85 23.55
C ALA A 167 -24.33 2.11 23.67
N GLY A 168 -24.68 2.75 22.54
CA GLY A 168 -25.51 3.95 22.48
C GLY A 168 -24.74 5.27 22.68
N ILE A 169 -23.41 5.24 22.65
CA ILE A 169 -22.57 6.45 22.73
C ILE A 169 -22.57 7.14 21.38
N VAL A 170 -22.99 8.40 21.34
CA VAL A 170 -23.02 9.20 20.12
C VAL A 170 -21.61 9.68 19.76
N TYR A 171 -21.20 9.46 18.52
CA TYR A 171 -19.93 9.95 18.00
C TYR A 171 -19.97 11.47 17.81
N LYS A 172 -18.84 12.15 18.08
CA LYS A 172 -18.68 13.58 17.76
C LYS A 172 -18.81 13.86 16.26
N THR A 173 -18.37 12.91 15.44
CA THR A 173 -18.47 12.94 13.97
C THR A 173 -19.08 11.62 13.51
N PRO A 174 -20.13 11.63 12.66
CA PRO A 174 -20.66 10.42 12.06
C PRO A 174 -19.56 9.63 11.35
N ARG A 175 -19.60 8.30 11.48
CA ARG A 175 -18.64 7.40 10.83
C ARG A 175 -19.33 6.67 9.69
N LEU A 176 -18.62 6.45 8.60
CA LEU A 176 -19.11 5.58 7.54
C LEU A 176 -18.73 4.14 7.89
N MET A 177 -19.72 3.24 7.88
CA MET A 177 -19.55 1.83 8.21
C MET A 177 -20.20 0.97 7.14
N ALA A 178 -19.71 -0.25 6.96
CA ALA A 178 -20.35 -1.27 6.13
C ALA A 178 -20.59 -2.51 6.99
N ARG A 179 -21.81 -3.06 6.92
CA ARG A 179 -22.13 -4.31 7.62
C ARG A 179 -21.79 -5.47 6.70
N ILE A 180 -20.85 -6.28 7.14
CA ILE A 180 -20.33 -7.41 6.39
C ILE A 180 -20.75 -8.70 7.09
N GLU A 181 -21.18 -9.69 6.30
CA GLU A 181 -21.41 -11.04 6.79
C GLU A 181 -20.12 -11.85 6.67
N LEU A 182 -19.62 -12.35 7.80
CA LEU A 182 -18.46 -13.24 7.86
C LEU A 182 -18.85 -14.67 7.49
N ALA A 183 -17.92 -15.44 6.92
CA ALA A 183 -18.23 -16.80 6.51
C ALA A 183 -18.43 -17.71 7.72
N THR A 184 -19.61 -18.31 7.84
CA THR A 184 -19.92 -19.31 8.89
C THR A 184 -19.86 -20.75 8.38
N ARG A 185 -19.72 -20.94 7.07
CA ARG A 185 -19.67 -22.25 6.41
C ARG A 185 -18.29 -22.48 5.80
N THR A 186 -17.67 -23.60 6.17
CA THR A 186 -16.35 -24.00 5.67
C THR A 186 -16.32 -24.24 4.17
N THR A 187 -17.42 -24.63 3.54
CA THR A 187 -17.45 -24.92 2.09
C THR A 187 -17.14 -23.72 1.19
N PHE A 188 -17.25 -22.49 1.68
CA PHE A 188 -16.94 -21.28 0.90
C PHE A 188 -15.55 -20.72 1.15
N THR A 189 -14.84 -21.20 2.18
CA THR A 189 -13.54 -20.67 2.59
C THR A 189 -12.36 -21.37 1.92
N TRP A 190 -12.54 -22.61 1.45
CA TRP A 190 -11.47 -23.38 0.81
C TRP A 190 -11.23 -22.97 -0.66
N LYS A 191 -9.96 -22.72 -0.98
CA LYS A 191 -9.46 -22.43 -2.32
C LYS A 191 -8.40 -23.47 -2.70
N HIS A 192 -8.56 -24.08 -3.88
CA HIS A 192 -7.69 -25.15 -4.39
C HIS A 192 -7.04 -24.73 -5.72
N GLY A 193 -5.78 -25.06 -5.91
CA GLY A 193 -5.04 -24.83 -7.15
C GLY A 193 -3.55 -24.55 -6.91
N PRO A 194 -2.79 -24.17 -7.95
CA PRO A 194 -1.42 -23.71 -7.80
C PRO A 194 -1.33 -22.60 -6.75
N ALA A 195 -0.37 -22.69 -5.84
CA ALA A 195 -0.24 -21.80 -4.69
C ALA A 195 -0.20 -20.32 -5.08
N GLY A 196 0.59 -19.97 -6.09
CA GLY A 196 0.68 -18.61 -6.59
C GLY A 196 -0.67 -18.10 -7.08
N PHE A 197 -1.41 -18.91 -7.83
CA PHE A 197 -2.72 -18.57 -8.35
C PHE A 197 -3.72 -18.37 -7.20
N VAL A 198 -3.77 -19.31 -6.25
CA VAL A 198 -4.69 -19.27 -5.10
C VAL A 198 -4.45 -18.02 -4.25
N ILE A 199 -3.19 -17.72 -3.93
CA ILE A 199 -2.82 -16.56 -3.11
C ILE A 199 -3.14 -15.25 -3.84
N ARG A 200 -2.72 -15.11 -5.10
CA ARG A 200 -3.00 -13.90 -5.89
C ARG A 200 -4.49 -13.68 -6.11
N ARG A 201 -5.25 -14.76 -6.34
CA ARG A 201 -6.71 -14.72 -6.43
C ARG A 201 -7.32 -14.20 -5.13
N LEU A 202 -6.96 -14.80 -3.99
CA LEU A 202 -7.49 -14.37 -2.69
C LEU A 202 -7.15 -12.90 -2.44
N ALA A 203 -5.91 -12.48 -2.72
CA ALA A 203 -5.50 -11.10 -2.56
C ALA A 203 -6.32 -10.14 -3.45
N GLN A 204 -6.52 -10.44 -4.73
CA GLN A 204 -7.29 -9.57 -5.62
C GLN A 204 -8.77 -9.52 -5.23
N GLU A 205 -9.40 -10.67 -4.92
CA GLU A 205 -10.79 -10.71 -4.47
C GLU A 205 -10.98 -9.95 -3.15
N SER A 206 -9.99 -10.00 -2.27
CA SER A 206 -9.97 -9.27 -0.99
C SER A 206 -9.81 -7.77 -1.15
N LEU A 207 -8.92 -7.34 -2.05
CA LEU A 207 -8.79 -5.93 -2.43
C LEU A 207 -10.11 -5.40 -2.99
N ASP A 208 -10.66 -6.10 -3.98
CA ASP A 208 -11.91 -5.71 -4.64
C ASP A 208 -13.06 -5.61 -3.63
N ALA A 209 -13.19 -6.61 -2.75
CA ALA A 209 -14.21 -6.62 -1.70
C ALA A 209 -14.02 -5.47 -0.70
N THR A 210 -12.79 -5.24 -0.24
CA THR A 210 -12.48 -4.18 0.73
C THR A 210 -12.77 -2.81 0.11
N MET A 211 -12.27 -2.55 -1.10
CA MET A 211 -12.52 -1.30 -1.84
C MET A 211 -13.99 -1.09 -2.19
N MET A 212 -14.77 -2.16 -2.40
CA MET A 212 -16.21 -2.03 -2.62
C MET A 212 -16.94 -1.54 -1.37
N THR A 213 -16.44 -1.85 -0.17
CA THR A 213 -17.04 -1.42 1.11
C THR A 213 -16.63 -0.01 1.56
N GLN A 214 -15.80 0.67 0.77
CA GLN A 214 -15.30 2.02 1.03
C GLN A 214 -15.72 2.99 -0.07
N GLN A 215 -15.82 4.27 0.27
CA GLN A 215 -16.10 5.34 -0.67
C GLN A 215 -15.46 6.66 -0.23
N ASP A 216 -15.13 7.48 -1.20
CA ASP A 216 -14.65 8.84 -0.98
C ASP A 216 -15.78 9.77 -0.50
N PRO A 217 -15.45 10.97 0.03
CA PRO A 217 -16.44 11.97 0.44
C PRO A 217 -17.36 12.42 -0.70
N ASP A 218 -16.94 12.29 -1.96
CA ASP A 218 -17.75 12.58 -3.14
C ASP A 218 -18.69 11.43 -3.55
N GLY A 219 -18.63 10.29 -2.85
CA GLY A 219 -19.46 9.11 -3.07
C GLY A 219 -18.89 8.11 -4.07
N LYS A 220 -17.70 8.36 -4.65
CA LYS A 220 -17.03 7.39 -5.52
C LYS A 220 -16.57 6.19 -4.71
N ARG A 221 -16.96 4.97 -5.12
CA ARG A 221 -16.43 3.76 -4.48
C ARG A 221 -14.98 3.56 -4.87
N TRP A 222 -14.16 3.15 -3.92
CA TRP A 222 -12.73 2.93 -4.17
C TRP A 222 -12.48 1.85 -5.23
N VAL A 223 -13.39 0.88 -5.38
CA VAL A 223 -13.24 -0.15 -6.43
C VAL A 223 -13.34 0.41 -7.85
N ASP A 224 -13.97 1.56 -8.04
CA ASP A 224 -14.04 2.22 -9.34
C ASP A 224 -12.77 3.03 -9.66
N ASP A 225 -11.96 3.31 -8.63
CA ASP A 225 -10.67 4.02 -8.69
C ASP A 225 -9.63 3.34 -7.79
N PRO A 226 -9.19 2.13 -8.14
CA PRO A 226 -8.36 1.33 -7.26
C PRO A 226 -7.00 2.01 -7.07
N TYR A 227 -6.42 1.83 -5.88
CA TYR A 227 -5.08 2.29 -5.51
C TYR A 227 -4.13 1.10 -5.20
N HIS A 228 -4.67 -0.13 -5.22
CA HIS A 228 -3.94 -1.38 -5.14
C HIS A 228 -4.35 -2.35 -6.26
N ILE A 229 -3.42 -3.21 -6.67
CA ILE A 229 -3.68 -4.29 -7.64
C ILE A 229 -2.75 -5.47 -7.36
N VAL A 230 -3.15 -6.69 -7.74
CA VAL A 230 -2.28 -7.87 -7.72
C VAL A 230 -1.75 -8.16 -9.11
N GLU A 231 -0.42 -8.31 -9.22
CA GLU A 231 0.26 -8.73 -10.43
C GLU A 231 0.09 -10.23 -10.67
N VAL A 232 -0.15 -10.62 -11.94
CA VAL A 232 -0.33 -12.00 -12.38
C VAL A 232 0.76 -12.36 -13.38
N PRO A 233 1.61 -13.37 -13.12
CA PRO A 233 2.67 -13.78 -14.04
C PRO A 233 2.10 -14.54 -15.24
N GLU A 234 2.85 -14.59 -16.34
CA GLU A 234 2.45 -15.34 -17.54
C GLU A 234 2.22 -16.82 -17.26
N THR A 235 3.06 -17.42 -16.43
CA THR A 235 3.01 -18.82 -16.04
C THR A 235 3.07 -18.93 -14.52
N ASP A 236 2.37 -19.92 -13.98
CA ASP A 236 2.42 -20.29 -12.57
C ASP A 236 2.83 -21.77 -12.50
N LEU A 237 4.00 -22.03 -11.95
CA LEU A 237 4.57 -23.38 -11.81
C LEU A 237 4.60 -23.84 -10.35
N SER A 238 3.97 -23.08 -9.46
CA SER A 238 3.93 -23.39 -8.04
C SER A 238 3.16 -24.68 -7.75
N PRO A 239 3.49 -25.39 -6.65
CA PRO A 239 2.77 -26.59 -6.27
C PRO A 239 1.31 -26.29 -5.95
N THR A 240 0.45 -27.30 -6.13
CA THR A 240 -0.96 -27.21 -5.74
C THR A 240 -1.11 -27.22 -4.22
N ILE A 241 -1.93 -26.32 -3.69
CA ILE A 241 -2.29 -26.25 -2.27
C ILE A 241 -3.80 -26.24 -2.08
N ASP A 242 -4.20 -26.55 -0.84
CA ASP A 242 -5.53 -26.28 -0.30
C ASP A 242 -5.40 -25.19 0.76
N LEU A 243 -5.98 -24.01 0.50
CA LEU A 243 -5.91 -22.86 1.39
C LEU A 243 -7.30 -22.52 1.93
N GLU A 244 -7.43 -22.47 3.26
CA GLU A 244 -8.62 -21.96 3.94
C GLU A 244 -8.47 -20.44 4.13
N ALA A 245 -9.29 -19.66 3.45
CA ALA A 245 -9.39 -18.22 3.69
C ALA A 245 -10.13 -17.97 5.01
N LYS A 246 -9.47 -17.32 5.96
CA LYS A 246 -10.06 -16.90 7.24
C LYS A 246 -10.21 -15.39 7.21
N ASP A 247 -11.30 -14.86 7.77
CA ASP A 247 -11.58 -13.41 7.83
C ASP A 247 -10.64 -12.66 8.81
N GLY A 248 -9.33 -12.80 8.62
CA GLY A 248 -8.23 -12.07 9.27
C GLY A 248 -7.43 -11.27 8.24
N PHE A 249 -6.15 -10.99 8.47
CA PHE A 249 -5.33 -10.31 7.47
C PHE A 249 -4.83 -11.25 6.36
N LEU A 250 -4.60 -10.72 5.16
CA LEU A 250 -4.04 -11.49 4.04
C LEU A 250 -2.73 -12.16 4.42
N TRP A 251 -1.80 -11.41 5.03
CA TRP A 251 -0.51 -11.93 5.45
C TRP A 251 -0.64 -13.17 6.34
N GLU A 252 -1.40 -13.06 7.44
CA GLU A 252 -1.62 -14.16 8.38
C GLU A 252 -2.26 -15.38 7.72
N THR A 253 -3.08 -15.16 6.70
CA THR A 253 -3.78 -16.22 5.96
C THR A 253 -2.86 -16.94 4.97
N VAL A 254 -1.98 -16.21 4.28
CA VAL A 254 -1.22 -16.75 3.13
C VAL A 254 0.26 -16.99 3.39
N ALA A 255 0.89 -16.31 4.35
CA ALA A 255 2.35 -16.30 4.51
C ALA A 255 2.94 -17.70 4.69
N GLY A 256 2.38 -18.50 5.61
CA GLY A 256 2.87 -19.86 5.85
C GLY A 256 2.65 -20.80 4.66
N GLN A 257 1.59 -20.60 3.87
CA GLN A 257 1.36 -21.39 2.65
C GLN A 257 2.27 -20.94 1.50
N ALA A 258 2.55 -19.64 1.41
CA ALA A 258 3.51 -19.08 0.46
C ALA A 258 4.91 -19.64 0.71
N GLU A 259 5.37 -19.58 1.96
CA GLU A 259 6.68 -20.10 2.36
C GLU A 259 6.82 -21.60 2.04
N ASN A 260 5.84 -22.42 2.43
CA ASN A 260 5.82 -23.85 2.15
C ASN A 260 5.80 -24.18 0.64
N ALA A 261 5.23 -23.30 -0.17
CA ALA A 261 5.17 -23.45 -1.62
C ALA A 261 6.37 -22.83 -2.36
N GLY A 262 7.35 -22.27 -1.64
CA GLY A 262 8.51 -21.61 -2.25
C GLY A 262 8.15 -20.28 -2.93
N LEU A 263 7.22 -19.52 -2.35
CA LEU A 263 6.75 -18.25 -2.86
C LEU A 263 7.17 -17.09 -1.95
N ILE A 264 7.64 -16.00 -2.56
CA ILE A 264 7.92 -14.72 -1.92
C ILE A 264 6.74 -13.78 -2.16
N LEU A 265 6.14 -13.30 -1.06
CA LEU A 265 5.19 -12.20 -1.11
C LEU A 265 5.97 -10.89 -1.26
N GLY A 266 5.48 -9.99 -2.11
CA GLY A 266 6.15 -8.72 -2.44
C GLY A 266 5.14 -7.60 -2.67
N ALA A 267 5.62 -6.35 -2.69
CA ALA A 267 4.86 -5.18 -3.11
C ALA A 267 5.82 -4.10 -3.65
N TYR A 268 5.37 -3.31 -4.61
CA TYR A 268 6.13 -2.17 -5.13
C TYR A 268 5.20 -1.04 -5.55
N LEU A 269 5.74 0.18 -5.64
CA LEU A 269 5.02 1.34 -6.13
C LEU A 269 5.17 1.48 -7.64
N TRP A 270 4.06 1.48 -8.36
CA TRP A 270 3.98 1.70 -9.80
C TRP A 270 3.57 3.14 -10.07
N TRP A 271 4.23 3.79 -11.03
CA TRP A 271 3.90 5.14 -11.47
C TRP A 271 3.38 5.16 -12.91
N PRO A 272 2.48 6.11 -13.25
CA PRO A 272 2.05 6.31 -14.62
C PRO A 272 3.20 6.44 -15.62
N GLY A 273 3.15 5.58 -16.64
CA GLY A 273 4.16 5.46 -17.68
C GLY A 273 5.19 4.35 -17.46
N ASP A 274 5.20 3.70 -16.30
CA ASP A 274 5.94 2.45 -16.10
C ASP A 274 5.40 1.32 -16.98
N LYS A 275 6.14 0.20 -17.01
CA LYS A 275 5.69 -1.00 -17.73
C LYS A 275 4.27 -1.36 -17.27
N PRO A 276 3.33 -1.56 -18.20
CA PRO A 276 1.97 -1.95 -17.85
C PRO A 276 1.94 -3.21 -16.98
N VAL A 277 1.09 -3.21 -15.95
CA VAL A 277 0.95 -4.33 -15.01
C VAL A 277 0.01 -5.37 -15.60
N ARG A 278 0.43 -6.63 -15.63
CA ARG A 278 -0.46 -7.75 -15.98
C ARG A 278 -1.25 -8.14 -14.74
N SER A 279 -2.56 -8.01 -14.78
CA SER A 279 -3.46 -8.25 -13.64
C SER A 279 -4.85 -8.70 -14.11
N TRP A 280 -5.71 -9.08 -13.18
CA TRP A 280 -7.13 -9.27 -13.53
C TRP A 280 -7.78 -7.94 -13.89
N SER A 281 -8.69 -7.97 -14.86
CA SER A 281 -9.53 -6.84 -15.26
C SER A 281 -10.18 -6.24 -14.02
N LEU A 282 -10.17 -4.91 -13.88
CA LEU A 282 -10.70 -4.26 -12.69
C LEU A 282 -12.17 -4.60 -12.46
N ALA A 283 -12.52 -4.83 -11.19
CA ALA A 283 -13.92 -4.86 -10.79
C ALA A 283 -14.53 -3.45 -10.90
N LYS A 284 -15.85 -3.36 -11.03
CA LYS A 284 -16.59 -2.10 -11.05
C LYS A 284 -17.78 -2.21 -10.13
N SER A 285 -18.13 -1.13 -9.43
CA SER A 285 -19.20 -1.13 -8.42
C SER A 285 -20.56 -1.60 -8.95
N HIS A 286 -20.80 -1.46 -10.25
CA HIS A 286 -22.01 -1.93 -10.93
C HIS A 286 -22.01 -3.44 -11.24
N MET A 287 -20.91 -4.16 -11.00
CA MET A 287 -20.85 -5.61 -11.19
C MET A 287 -21.62 -6.33 -10.09
N GLY A 288 -22.34 -7.39 -10.46
CA GLY A 288 -22.95 -8.29 -9.48
C GLY A 288 -21.92 -9.22 -8.82
N PRO A 289 -22.21 -9.78 -7.63
CA PRO A 289 -21.26 -10.61 -6.89
C PRO A 289 -20.65 -11.78 -7.69
N ALA A 290 -21.45 -12.44 -8.54
CA ALA A 290 -20.99 -13.55 -9.39
C ALA A 290 -20.00 -13.11 -10.49
N GLN A 291 -19.94 -11.83 -10.83
CA GLN A 291 -19.05 -11.29 -11.86
C GLN A 291 -17.65 -10.94 -11.30
N VAL A 292 -17.56 -10.78 -9.97
CA VAL A 292 -16.33 -10.38 -9.28
C VAL A 292 -15.44 -11.59 -8.96
N ASP A 293 -16.06 -12.76 -8.76
CA ASP A 293 -15.37 -14.02 -8.45
C ASP A 293 -14.43 -14.45 -9.60
N ILE A 294 -13.15 -14.63 -9.25
CA ILE A 294 -12.09 -14.98 -10.20
C ILE A 294 -12.14 -16.48 -10.53
N SER A 295 -12.70 -17.33 -9.68
CA SER A 295 -12.99 -18.72 -10.05
C SER A 295 -14.32 -19.16 -9.45
N PRO A 296 -15.44 -18.80 -10.11
CA PRO A 296 -16.77 -19.08 -9.59
C PRO A 296 -17.02 -20.58 -9.51
N SER A 297 -17.76 -20.99 -8.50
CA SER A 297 -18.18 -22.39 -8.32
C SER A 297 -19.09 -22.90 -9.45
N GLN A 298 -19.68 -21.99 -10.23
CA GLN A 298 -20.47 -22.29 -11.43
C GLN A 298 -20.13 -21.32 -12.56
N GLY A 299 -19.96 -21.85 -13.77
CA GLY A 299 -19.69 -21.05 -14.97
C GLY A 299 -18.21 -20.69 -15.14
N ALA A 300 -17.93 -19.82 -16.11
CA ALA A 300 -16.59 -19.28 -16.34
C ALA A 300 -16.42 -17.93 -15.61
N SER A 301 -15.21 -17.63 -15.15
CA SER A 301 -14.94 -16.31 -14.58
C SER A 301 -15.12 -15.21 -15.62
N GLN A 302 -15.70 -14.10 -15.19
CA GLN A 302 -15.82 -12.89 -16.00
C GLN A 302 -14.57 -12.00 -15.87
N ARG A 303 -13.70 -12.29 -14.89
CA ARG A 303 -12.43 -11.60 -14.68
C ARG A 303 -11.41 -12.16 -15.65
N ARG A 304 -10.84 -11.29 -16.50
CA ARG A 304 -9.85 -11.67 -17.51
C ARG A 304 -8.50 -11.14 -17.11
N VAL A 305 -7.43 -11.90 -17.35
CA VAL A 305 -6.09 -11.37 -17.20
C VAL A 305 -5.77 -10.46 -18.38
N ILE A 306 -5.45 -9.21 -18.09
CA ILE A 306 -5.15 -8.17 -19.07
C ILE A 306 -3.95 -7.35 -18.61
N THR A 307 -3.36 -6.63 -19.55
CA THR A 307 -2.27 -5.69 -19.28
C THR A 307 -2.84 -4.29 -19.14
N GLN A 308 -2.55 -3.61 -18.02
CA GLN A 308 -3.21 -2.37 -17.63
C GLN A 308 -2.21 -1.27 -17.27
N THR A 309 -2.66 -0.03 -17.47
CA THR A 309 -1.97 1.19 -17.04
C THR A 309 -2.96 2.05 -16.26
N PHE A 310 -2.46 2.84 -15.32
CA PHE A 310 -3.27 3.68 -14.44
C PHE A 310 -2.89 5.16 -14.61
N SER A 311 -3.82 6.05 -14.25
CA SER A 311 -3.63 7.51 -14.31
C SER A 311 -2.90 8.09 -13.09
N HIS A 312 -2.81 7.29 -12.02
CA HIS A 312 -2.21 7.64 -10.73
C HIS A 312 -1.27 6.53 -10.26
N ALA A 313 -0.54 6.79 -9.18
CA ALA A 313 0.32 5.78 -8.58
C ALA A 313 -0.49 4.61 -8.01
N MET A 314 0.09 3.41 -8.07
CA MET A 314 -0.55 2.18 -7.62
C MET A 314 0.42 1.39 -6.75
N ILE A 315 -0.06 0.81 -5.67
CA ILE A 315 0.68 -0.23 -4.96
C ILE A 315 0.37 -1.56 -5.63
N VAL A 316 1.40 -2.20 -6.18
CA VAL A 316 1.30 -3.49 -6.88
C VAL A 316 1.78 -4.59 -5.96
N MET A 317 0.86 -5.45 -5.55
CA MET A 317 1.15 -6.65 -4.78
C MET A 317 1.64 -7.76 -5.70
N THR A 318 2.69 -8.46 -5.31
CA THR A 318 3.33 -9.53 -6.10
C THR A 318 3.45 -10.81 -5.29
N VAL A 319 3.43 -11.94 -6.00
CA VAL A 319 3.80 -13.25 -5.44
C VAL A 319 4.79 -13.82 -6.44
N LYS A 320 6.02 -14.09 -6.03
CA LYS A 320 7.10 -14.54 -6.91
C LYS A 320 7.57 -15.93 -6.49
N GLU A 321 7.82 -16.79 -7.47
CA GLU A 321 8.40 -18.11 -7.23
C GLU A 321 9.90 -17.98 -6.94
N VAL A 322 10.38 -18.67 -5.89
CA VAL A 322 11.81 -18.80 -5.61
C VAL A 322 12.36 -19.87 -6.55
N GLN A 323 13.28 -19.47 -7.43
CA GLN A 323 14.05 -20.39 -8.27
C GLN A 323 15.29 -20.89 -7.54
#